data_AF-G7DU58-F1
#
_entry.id   AF-G7DU58-F1
#
_cell.length_a   1.000
_cell.length_b   1.000
_cell.length_c   1.000
_cell.angle_alpha   90.00
_cell.angle_beta   90.00
_cell.angle_gamma   90.00
#
_symmetry.space_group_name_H-M   'P 1'
#
loop_
_entity.id
_entity.type
_entity.pdbx_description
1 polymer ?
#
loop_
_entity_poly.entity_id
_entity_poly.type
_entity_poly.pdbx_seq_one_letter_code
_entity_poly.pdbx_strand_id
1 'polypeptide(L)'
;MTEHANERRYGSTTYQSSQSQRNIDKIPDFSFCGYAASERPLPDQLDVVTLLQPSGDSRDRTTDIQRALDAVHNVQPRTTPAVVLLRHGEYVLDSSASILIHSNVVLRGEASSTGQLTKMIIRGPPREVFVFGRSDIGRQRNLGKARILDNYVPVGSRIVRVDDVAPFATDGEVVVERNVSREWIAAMDMDKLVRDGKQQTWLQEGTKIYHRRKVSRVVSKDSSGGLVELDIPLVDSLDTAYRADGQLIAVVPPEQTQQAGLEGFALVLSPSWASVPLDGTPNFLAVSVKAYVQDIWLRDLLIIGFRDGIVLENNARRITLLRCRFIKDAPSNAARGLPSEISLRATQVLIKDCSTDAVHRSDSYSVVTQAKVTGPNAILNWSSTGQGKLMLSPHQRWATGLLVDNCQATKIEFGNRGIMGSGHGWTCGASVVWNSRSDILQIQRPPLSQNYAIGCTVGQLAGGKTNDGLIESLGHRVLPASLYTAQLEARIGVDRAHVVLSQ
;
A
#
# COMPACT_ATOMS: atom_id res chain seq x y z
N MET A 1 -12.88 -35.95 4.83
CA MET A 1 -12.59 -35.80 3.39
C MET A 1 -13.06 -34.43 2.86
N THR A 2 -13.10 -33.38 3.71
CA THR A 2 -13.80 -32.11 3.42
C THR A 2 -13.08 -30.85 3.94
N GLU A 3 -11.80 -30.94 4.30
CA GLU A 3 -10.95 -29.75 4.56
C GLU A 3 -10.11 -29.37 3.33
N HIS A 4 -9.44 -30.33 2.68
CA HIS A 4 -8.64 -30.08 1.47
C HIS A 4 -9.43 -29.65 0.22
N ALA A 5 -10.76 -29.79 0.22
CA ALA A 5 -11.60 -29.36 -0.91
C ALA A 5 -11.85 -27.85 -0.91
N ASN A 6 -11.84 -27.18 0.26
CA ASN A 6 -12.07 -25.73 0.37
C ASN A 6 -10.77 -24.92 0.18
N GLU A 7 -9.62 -25.42 0.61
CA GLU A 7 -8.31 -24.79 0.37
C GLU A 7 -8.03 -24.61 -1.14
N ARG A 8 -8.39 -25.62 -1.94
CA ARG A 8 -8.25 -25.55 -3.41
C ARG A 8 -9.19 -24.56 -4.08
N ARG A 9 -10.34 -24.26 -3.46
CA ARG A 9 -11.36 -23.42 -4.08
C ARG A 9 -10.92 -21.96 -4.17
N TYR A 10 -10.22 -21.44 -3.16
CA TYR A 10 -9.87 -20.01 -3.09
C TYR A 10 -8.38 -19.68 -3.27
N GLY A 11 -7.47 -20.62 -3.00
CA GLY A 11 -6.05 -20.47 -3.35
C GLY A 11 -5.77 -20.53 -4.86
N SER A 12 -6.77 -20.90 -5.66
CA SER A 12 -6.68 -21.01 -7.12
C SER A 12 -7.85 -20.40 -7.89
N THR A 13 -8.76 -19.65 -7.23
CA THR A 13 -10.01 -19.16 -7.85
C THR A 13 -9.74 -18.39 -9.14
N THR A 14 -10.11 -19.05 -10.22
CA THR A 14 -10.14 -18.60 -11.60
C THR A 14 -11.48 -17.91 -11.86
N TYR A 15 -11.49 -16.64 -12.26
CA TYR A 15 -12.69 -15.91 -12.69
C TYR A 15 -12.63 -15.63 -14.19
N GLN A 16 -13.65 -16.05 -14.93
CA GLN A 16 -13.71 -15.86 -16.38
C GLN A 16 -14.09 -14.41 -16.69
N SER A 17 -13.20 -13.66 -17.33
CA SER A 17 -13.58 -12.40 -17.99
C SER A 17 -14.35 -12.75 -19.27
N SER A 18 -15.44 -12.04 -19.53
CA SER A 18 -16.53 -12.49 -20.41
C SER A 18 -16.26 -12.45 -21.91
N GLN A 19 -15.02 -12.52 -22.39
CA GLN A 19 -14.70 -12.63 -23.83
C GLN A 19 -13.41 -13.44 -24.12
N SER A 20 -13.37 -14.72 -23.71
CA SER A 20 -12.77 -15.85 -24.45
C SER A 20 -12.54 -17.03 -23.51
N GLN A 21 -12.93 -18.23 -23.92
CA GLN A 21 -12.86 -19.47 -23.13
C GLN A 21 -11.43 -19.98 -22.82
N ARG A 22 -10.39 -19.14 -22.90
CA ARG A 22 -8.98 -19.51 -22.62
C ARG A 22 -8.23 -18.57 -21.67
N ASN A 23 -8.79 -17.41 -21.34
CA ASN A 23 -8.10 -16.39 -20.56
C ASN A 23 -8.79 -16.24 -19.21
N ILE A 24 -8.12 -16.66 -18.12
CA ILE A 24 -8.74 -16.70 -16.81
C ILE A 24 -7.95 -15.84 -15.82
N ASP A 25 -8.56 -14.73 -15.43
CA ASP A 25 -8.09 -13.91 -14.31
C ASP A 25 -8.16 -14.71 -13.01
N LYS A 26 -7.25 -14.42 -12.08
CA LYS A 26 -7.24 -15.00 -10.74
C LYS A 26 -7.36 -13.92 -9.70
N ILE A 27 -7.81 -14.30 -8.51
CA ILE A 27 -7.60 -13.48 -7.32
C ILE A 27 -6.08 -13.19 -7.21
N PRO A 28 -5.66 -11.91 -7.06
CA PRO A 28 -4.24 -11.60 -6.94
C PRO A 28 -3.55 -12.33 -5.79
N ASP A 29 -2.27 -12.60 -5.97
CA ASP A 29 -1.43 -13.14 -4.90
C ASP A 29 -0.89 -11.98 -4.03
N PHE A 30 -1.43 -11.86 -2.83
CA PHE A 30 -1.08 -10.82 -1.88
C PHE A 30 0.08 -11.22 -0.96
N SER A 31 0.55 -12.48 -1.01
CA SER A 31 1.59 -12.99 -0.11
C SER A 31 2.95 -12.27 -0.23
N PHE A 32 3.16 -11.50 -1.30
CA PHE A 32 4.37 -10.69 -1.52
C PHE A 32 4.33 -9.30 -0.86
N CYS A 33 3.25 -8.96 -0.13
CA CYS A 33 3.18 -7.70 0.62
C CYS A 33 3.98 -7.78 1.91
N GLY A 34 4.69 -6.70 2.25
CA GLY A 34 5.44 -6.54 3.49
C GLY A 34 6.96 -6.48 3.30
N TYR A 35 7.65 -6.10 4.36
CA TYR A 35 9.11 -6.11 4.49
C TYR A 35 9.72 -7.40 3.93
N ALA A 36 10.77 -7.28 3.12
CA ALA A 36 11.43 -8.42 2.48
C ALA A 36 10.45 -9.36 1.74
N ALA A 37 9.37 -8.80 1.18
CA ALA A 37 8.29 -9.52 0.52
C ALA A 37 7.70 -10.63 1.40
N SER A 38 7.72 -10.46 2.73
CA SER A 38 7.28 -11.44 3.72
C SER A 38 7.97 -12.79 3.62
N GLU A 39 9.21 -12.83 3.13
CA GLU A 39 10.04 -14.03 3.13
C GLU A 39 10.76 -14.25 4.48
N ARG A 40 10.83 -13.20 5.29
CA ARG A 40 11.45 -13.21 6.61
C ARG A 40 10.74 -12.21 7.54
N PRO A 41 10.75 -12.49 8.87
CA PRO A 41 10.24 -11.56 9.86
C PRO A 41 10.98 -10.22 9.85
N LEU A 42 10.33 -9.18 10.37
CA LEU A 42 10.98 -7.95 10.82
C LEU A 42 12.12 -8.27 11.80
N PRO A 43 13.24 -7.54 11.77
CA PRO A 43 14.31 -7.76 12.73
C PRO A 43 13.91 -7.35 14.16
N ASP A 44 13.97 -8.29 15.10
CA ASP A 44 13.67 -8.02 16.52
C ASP A 44 14.93 -7.74 17.35
N GLN A 45 15.97 -8.56 17.15
CA GLN A 45 17.26 -8.42 17.83
C GLN A 45 18.22 -7.63 16.95
N LEU A 46 18.30 -6.32 17.21
CA LEU A 46 19.20 -5.39 16.54
C LEU A 46 20.12 -4.71 17.56
N ASP A 47 21.36 -4.49 17.17
CA ASP A 47 22.38 -3.86 18.02
C ASP A 47 22.02 -2.40 18.31
N VAL A 48 21.92 -2.06 19.60
CA VAL A 48 21.83 -0.66 20.05
C VAL A 48 23.23 -0.09 20.09
N VAL A 49 23.53 0.81 19.15
CA VAL A 49 24.86 1.42 19.01
C VAL A 49 24.91 2.86 19.52
N THR A 50 23.75 3.51 19.60
CA THR A 50 23.62 4.88 20.12
C THR A 50 22.42 4.96 21.03
N LEU A 51 22.57 5.66 22.15
CA LEU A 51 21.54 5.85 23.16
C LEU A 51 21.35 7.33 23.48
N LEU A 52 20.12 7.80 23.40
CA LEU A 52 19.74 9.16 23.80
C LEU A 52 18.82 9.11 25.02
N GLN A 53 19.06 10.03 25.95
CA GLN A 53 18.21 10.24 27.12
C GLN A 53 17.18 11.35 26.83
N PRO A 54 15.99 11.31 27.47
CA PRO A 54 15.08 12.46 27.46
C PRO A 54 15.78 13.65 28.15
N SER A 55 15.48 14.87 27.71
CA SER A 55 16.20 16.04 28.22
C SER A 55 15.68 16.53 29.57
N GLY A 56 14.49 16.06 30.00
CA GLY A 56 13.86 16.50 31.25
C GLY A 56 13.39 17.96 31.22
N ASP A 57 13.48 18.61 30.07
CA ASP A 57 13.13 20.00 29.79
C ASP A 57 12.28 20.09 28.50
N SER A 58 11.90 21.30 28.10
CA SER A 58 11.16 21.54 26.86
C SER A 58 12.07 21.86 25.66
N ARG A 59 13.36 21.49 25.69
CA ARG A 59 14.33 21.80 24.62
C ARG A 59 14.06 20.94 23.40
N ASP A 60 14.13 21.55 22.21
CA ASP A 60 14.02 20.84 20.94
C ASP A 60 15.15 19.81 20.77
N ARG A 61 14.76 18.56 20.46
CA ARG A 61 15.65 17.40 20.28
C ARG A 61 15.83 16.99 18.82
N THR A 62 15.20 17.70 17.88
CA THR A 62 15.25 17.35 16.45
C THR A 62 16.69 17.17 15.95
N THR A 63 17.56 18.14 16.22
CA THR A 63 18.97 18.09 15.78
C THR A 63 19.79 17.01 16.51
N ASP A 64 19.52 16.77 17.79
CA ASP A 64 20.23 15.74 18.56
C ASP A 64 19.93 14.34 17.99
N ILE A 65 18.65 14.08 17.67
CA ILE A 65 18.21 12.82 17.07
C ILE A 65 18.79 12.68 15.66
N GLN A 66 18.73 13.72 14.82
CA GLN A 66 19.29 13.65 13.48
C GLN A 66 20.80 13.35 13.49
N ARG A 67 21.58 14.01 14.35
CA ARG A 67 23.02 13.74 14.48
C ARG A 67 23.31 12.30 14.91
N ALA A 68 22.49 11.73 15.79
CA ALA A 68 22.65 10.33 16.20
C ALA A 68 22.39 9.37 15.04
N LEU A 69 21.36 9.62 14.23
CA LEU A 69 21.06 8.84 13.02
C LEU A 69 22.18 8.98 11.98
N ASP A 70 22.67 10.19 11.74
CA ASP A 70 23.77 10.46 10.82
C ASP A 70 25.06 9.75 11.26
N ALA A 71 25.38 9.79 12.56
CA ALA A 71 26.55 9.11 13.10
C ALA A 71 26.51 7.59 12.89
N VAL A 72 25.35 6.96 13.08
CA VAL A 72 25.18 5.52 12.83
C VAL A 72 25.28 5.21 11.34
N HIS A 73 24.66 6.03 10.49
CA HIS A 73 24.68 5.86 9.04
C HIS A 73 26.09 5.99 8.45
N ASN A 74 26.92 6.89 8.99
CA ASN A 74 28.29 7.13 8.50
C ASN A 74 29.28 6.00 8.86
N VAL A 75 28.91 5.06 9.73
CA VAL A 75 29.70 3.85 9.99
C VAL A 75 29.35 2.81 8.93
N GLN A 76 30.12 2.79 7.83
CA GLN A 76 29.93 1.88 6.68
C GLN A 76 31.12 0.90 6.52
N PRO A 77 30.91 -0.27 5.89
CA PRO A 77 29.63 -0.81 5.41
C PRO A 77 28.83 -1.47 6.55
N ARG A 78 27.49 -1.36 6.52
CA ARG A 78 26.59 -2.17 7.36
C ARG A 78 25.73 -3.10 6.52
N THR A 79 25.72 -4.37 6.87
CA THR A 79 24.86 -5.41 6.27
C THR A 79 23.61 -5.70 7.11
N THR A 80 23.61 -5.28 8.38
CA THR A 80 22.48 -5.37 9.30
C THR A 80 22.10 -3.98 9.83
N PRO A 81 20.80 -3.70 10.05
CA PRO A 81 20.38 -2.44 10.64
C PRO A 81 20.92 -2.27 12.07
N ALA A 82 21.26 -1.03 12.44
CA ALA A 82 21.67 -0.68 13.80
C ALA A 82 20.69 0.32 14.42
N VAL A 83 20.56 0.28 15.75
CA VAL A 83 19.53 1.01 16.48
C VAL A 83 20.12 2.27 17.14
N VAL A 84 19.45 3.40 16.87
CA VAL A 84 19.48 4.58 17.74
C VAL A 84 18.30 4.45 18.71
N LEU A 85 18.61 4.18 19.98
CA LEU A 85 17.62 3.99 21.04
C LEU A 85 17.37 5.31 21.78
N LEU A 86 16.11 5.71 21.89
CA LEU A 86 15.67 6.78 22.77
C LEU A 86 15.07 6.13 24.02
N ARG A 87 15.72 6.35 25.16
CA ARG A 87 15.21 5.91 26.47
C ARG A 87 13.82 6.46 26.70
N HIS A 88 13.01 5.71 27.45
CA HIS A 88 11.65 6.10 27.77
C HIS A 88 11.60 7.52 28.33
N GLY A 89 10.68 8.33 27.81
CA GLY A 89 10.49 9.71 28.23
C GLY A 89 9.83 10.56 27.14
N GLU A 90 9.91 11.88 27.31
CA GLU A 90 9.34 12.84 26.37
C GLU A 90 10.46 13.58 25.63
N TYR A 91 10.31 13.71 24.31
CA TYR A 91 11.23 14.41 23.42
C TYR A 91 10.44 15.44 22.62
N VAL A 92 10.82 16.70 22.74
CA VAL A 92 10.18 17.81 22.03
C VAL A 92 10.81 17.97 20.66
N LEU A 93 9.98 18.15 19.62
CA LEU A 93 10.38 18.38 18.23
C LEU A 93 9.75 19.69 17.70
N ASP A 94 10.44 20.81 17.84
CA ASP A 94 9.94 22.16 17.48
C ASP A 94 10.47 22.70 16.15
N SER A 95 11.60 22.18 15.68
CA SER A 95 12.23 22.58 14.42
C SER A 95 11.29 22.42 13.23
N SER A 96 11.51 23.23 12.18
CA SER A 96 10.88 23.04 10.87
C SER A 96 11.48 21.88 10.07
N ALA A 97 12.62 21.33 10.51
CA ALA A 97 13.31 20.24 9.84
C ALA A 97 12.63 18.88 10.06
N SER A 98 12.67 18.04 9.03
CA SER A 98 12.36 16.62 9.11
C SER A 98 13.48 15.83 9.77
N ILE A 99 13.14 14.69 10.38
CA ILE A 99 14.10 13.67 10.81
C ILE A 99 14.19 12.61 9.71
N LEU A 100 15.35 12.49 9.08
CA LEU A 100 15.65 11.52 8.03
C LEU A 100 16.13 10.20 8.64
N ILE A 101 15.41 9.12 8.36
CA ILE A 101 15.80 7.76 8.71
C ILE A 101 16.58 7.15 7.54
N HIS A 102 17.86 6.86 7.79
CA HIS A 102 18.81 6.35 6.79
C HIS A 102 18.70 4.85 6.56
N SER A 103 19.30 4.37 5.47
CA SER A 103 19.45 2.93 5.21
C SER A 103 20.21 2.24 6.33
N ASN A 104 19.80 1.03 6.69
CA ASN A 104 20.39 0.22 7.77
C ASN A 104 20.37 0.93 9.14
N VAL A 105 19.42 1.84 9.37
CA VAL A 105 19.24 2.52 10.66
C VAL A 105 17.80 2.37 11.15
N VAL A 106 17.66 2.11 12.44
CA VAL A 106 16.38 2.04 13.13
C VAL A 106 16.36 3.08 14.23
N LEU A 107 15.34 3.93 14.21
CA LEU A 107 15.02 4.80 15.34
C LEU A 107 14.02 4.06 16.24
N ARG A 108 14.41 3.76 17.48
CA ARG A 108 13.62 2.97 18.43
C ARG A 108 13.35 3.73 19.72
N GLY A 109 12.10 3.77 20.14
CA GLY A 109 11.69 4.21 21.47
C GLY A 109 11.70 3.03 22.44
N GLU A 110 12.26 3.23 23.62
CA GLU A 110 12.17 2.27 24.72
C GLU A 110 10.81 2.40 25.42
N ALA A 111 10.06 1.29 25.48
CA ALA A 111 8.83 1.25 26.27
C ALA A 111 9.14 1.34 27.77
N SER A 112 8.25 1.96 28.55
CA SER A 112 8.33 1.94 30.01
C SER A 112 8.14 0.52 30.56
N SER A 113 8.40 0.32 31.86
CA SER A 113 8.08 -0.93 32.56
C SER A 113 6.58 -1.29 32.53
N THR A 114 5.71 -0.32 32.25
CA THR A 114 4.25 -0.50 32.11
C THR A 114 3.80 -0.57 30.65
N GLY A 115 4.74 -0.61 29.69
CA GLY A 115 4.43 -0.70 28.26
C GLY A 115 4.09 0.62 27.59
N GLN A 116 4.34 1.77 28.22
CA GLN A 116 4.10 3.09 27.61
C GLN A 116 5.18 3.42 26.59
N LEU A 117 4.77 3.84 25.39
CA LEU A 117 5.68 4.25 24.31
C LEU A 117 6.47 5.51 24.68
N THR A 118 7.66 5.68 24.09
CA THR A 118 8.41 6.94 24.15
C THR A 118 7.62 8.04 23.42
N LYS A 119 7.44 9.21 24.05
CA LYS A 119 6.64 10.28 23.47
C LYS A 119 7.48 11.27 22.69
N MET A 120 7.03 11.57 21.48
CA MET A 120 7.51 12.65 20.62
C MET A 120 6.47 13.76 20.60
N ILE A 121 6.75 14.87 21.29
CA ILE A 121 5.87 16.04 21.33
C ILE A 121 6.23 16.96 20.16
N ILE A 122 5.39 16.97 19.13
CA ILE A 122 5.66 17.65 17.87
C ILE A 122 4.94 19.00 17.90
N ARG A 123 5.71 20.07 17.70
CA ARG A 123 5.21 21.45 17.59
C ARG A 123 5.92 22.16 16.44
N GLY A 124 5.82 23.48 16.39
CA GLY A 124 6.45 24.30 15.35
C GLY A 124 5.64 24.32 14.05
N PRO A 125 6.27 24.64 12.91
CA PRO A 125 5.57 24.75 11.64
C PRO A 125 5.27 23.38 10.99
N PRO A 126 4.24 23.30 10.13
CA PRO A 126 3.88 22.10 9.38
C PRO A 126 5.02 21.54 8.54
N ARG A 127 5.24 20.21 8.65
CA ARG A 127 6.31 19.49 7.97
C ARG A 127 6.04 17.98 7.91
N GLU A 128 6.87 17.26 7.16
CA GLU A 128 7.00 15.81 7.28
C GLU A 128 7.91 15.51 8.48
N VAL A 129 7.38 14.92 9.55
CA VAL A 129 8.13 14.78 10.82
C VAL A 129 9.24 13.76 10.67
N PHE A 130 8.90 12.53 10.26
CA PHE A 130 9.87 11.48 9.94
C PHE A 130 9.84 11.18 8.45
N VAL A 131 11.01 11.08 7.83
CA VAL A 131 11.15 10.83 6.40
C VAL A 131 12.06 9.64 6.15
N PHE A 132 11.62 8.71 5.30
CA PHE A 132 12.46 7.69 4.71
C PHE A 132 12.78 8.06 3.27
N GLY A 133 14.06 8.08 2.92
CA GLY A 133 14.53 8.45 1.59
C GLY A 133 14.50 9.95 1.32
N ARG A 134 14.85 10.33 0.09
CA ARG A 134 14.99 11.72 -0.32
C ARG A 134 14.17 12.02 -1.56
N SER A 135 13.82 13.29 -1.74
CA SER A 135 13.09 13.75 -2.93
C SER A 135 14.02 14.02 -4.12
N ASP A 136 15.31 14.24 -3.87
CA ASP A 136 16.36 14.59 -4.84
C ASP A 136 17.16 13.36 -5.31
N ILE A 137 16.47 12.28 -5.64
CA ILE A 137 17.08 11.06 -6.18
C ILE A 137 17.18 11.12 -7.71
N GLY A 138 18.14 10.38 -8.26
CA GLY A 138 18.29 10.22 -9.70
C GLY A 138 17.04 9.62 -10.37
N ARG A 139 17.03 9.59 -11.70
CA ARG A 139 15.96 8.95 -12.47
C ARG A 139 16.27 7.46 -12.67
N GLN A 140 15.22 6.65 -12.70
CA GLN A 140 15.32 5.28 -13.22
C GLN A 140 15.88 5.31 -14.64
N ARG A 141 16.84 4.42 -14.91
CA ARG A 141 17.44 4.25 -16.25
C ARG A 141 16.78 3.09 -16.97
N ASN A 142 16.49 3.25 -18.25
CA ASN A 142 15.99 2.17 -19.11
C ASN A 142 17.17 1.50 -19.81
N LEU A 143 17.27 0.18 -19.70
CA LEU A 143 18.33 -0.64 -20.31
C LEU A 143 17.90 -1.27 -21.64
N GLY A 144 16.61 -1.22 -21.95
CA GLY A 144 16.02 -1.81 -23.14
C GLY A 144 14.57 -2.15 -22.89
N LYS A 145 13.83 -2.45 -23.95
CA LYS A 145 12.42 -2.81 -23.85
C LYS A 145 12.04 -3.81 -24.93
N ALA A 146 11.01 -4.59 -24.64
CA ALA A 146 10.43 -5.55 -25.56
C ALA A 146 8.90 -5.40 -25.55
N ARG A 147 8.27 -5.66 -26.70
CA ARG A 147 6.82 -5.63 -26.82
C ARG A 147 6.25 -6.93 -26.27
N ILE A 148 5.17 -6.84 -25.51
CA ILE A 148 4.43 -8.03 -25.08
C ILE A 148 3.60 -8.54 -26.27
N LEU A 149 3.75 -9.83 -26.58
CA LEU A 149 3.15 -10.52 -27.72
C LEU A 149 1.82 -11.20 -27.38
N ASP A 150 1.55 -11.44 -26.10
CA ASP A 150 0.29 -12.04 -25.68
C ASP A 150 -0.87 -11.09 -25.99
N ASN A 151 -1.91 -11.60 -26.66
CA ASN A 151 -3.11 -10.81 -26.92
C ASN A 151 -3.80 -10.40 -25.60
N TYR A 152 -3.67 -11.24 -24.58
CA TYR A 152 -4.19 -11.02 -23.25
C TYR A 152 -3.23 -11.59 -22.20
N VAL A 153 -2.85 -10.77 -21.22
CA VAL A 153 -2.12 -11.21 -20.02
C VAL A 153 -3.08 -11.10 -18.83
N PRO A 154 -3.47 -12.23 -18.20
CA PRO A 154 -4.46 -12.22 -17.12
C PRO A 154 -3.89 -11.65 -15.81
N VAL A 155 -4.79 -11.15 -14.96
CA VAL A 155 -4.53 -10.96 -13.53
C VAL A 155 -4.09 -12.31 -12.93
N GLY A 156 -2.99 -12.30 -12.20
CA GLY A 156 -2.36 -13.50 -11.67
C GLY A 156 -1.34 -14.16 -12.60
N SER A 157 -1.08 -13.61 -13.80
CA SER A 157 0.02 -14.09 -14.64
C SER A 157 1.38 -13.69 -14.08
N ARG A 158 2.33 -14.63 -14.09
CA ARG A 158 3.76 -14.37 -13.88
C ARG A 158 4.54 -14.39 -15.18
N ILE A 159 3.91 -14.79 -16.28
CA ILE A 159 4.59 -15.03 -17.56
C ILE A 159 4.11 -13.99 -18.56
N VAL A 160 5.07 -13.36 -19.23
CA VAL A 160 4.83 -12.53 -20.41
C VAL A 160 5.67 -13.04 -21.57
N ARG A 161 5.05 -13.12 -22.75
CA ARG A 161 5.75 -13.42 -24.00
C ARG A 161 6.17 -12.12 -24.65
N VAL A 162 7.43 -12.06 -25.08
CA VAL A 162 8.05 -10.86 -25.66
C VAL A 162 8.75 -11.17 -26.98
N ASP A 163 8.90 -10.16 -27.84
CA ASP A 163 9.60 -10.30 -29.14
C ASP A 163 11.12 -10.40 -29.00
N ASP A 164 11.67 -9.78 -27.96
CA ASP A 164 13.09 -9.87 -27.63
C ASP A 164 13.30 -10.07 -26.13
N VAL A 165 14.20 -11.00 -25.79
CA VAL A 165 14.59 -11.27 -24.40
C VAL A 165 15.99 -10.74 -24.06
N ALA A 166 16.75 -10.27 -25.05
CA ALA A 166 18.12 -9.80 -24.86
C ALA A 166 18.28 -8.71 -23.78
N PRO A 167 17.32 -7.79 -23.54
CA PRO A 167 17.43 -6.80 -22.48
C PRO A 167 17.28 -7.35 -21.05
N PHE A 168 16.78 -8.59 -20.90
CA PHE A 168 16.38 -9.13 -19.60
C PHE A 168 17.39 -10.15 -19.08
N ALA A 169 17.70 -10.03 -17.79
CA ALA A 169 18.53 -10.97 -17.06
C ALA A 169 17.77 -11.44 -15.82
N THR A 170 18.02 -12.68 -15.39
CA THR A 170 17.53 -13.20 -14.10
C THR A 170 17.96 -12.26 -12.97
N ASP A 171 17.07 -12.02 -12.02
CA ASP A 171 17.15 -11.03 -10.94
C ASP A 171 17.20 -9.55 -11.38
N GLY A 172 17.15 -9.28 -12.69
CA GLY A 172 17.07 -7.93 -13.25
C GLY A 172 15.76 -7.25 -12.91
N GLU A 173 15.83 -5.94 -12.60
CA GLU A 173 14.65 -5.12 -12.37
C GLU A 173 13.96 -4.82 -13.70
N VAL A 174 12.65 -5.01 -13.73
CA VAL A 174 11.81 -4.72 -14.89
C VAL A 174 10.55 -3.98 -14.48
N VAL A 175 9.97 -3.29 -15.45
CA VAL A 175 8.65 -2.69 -15.31
C VAL A 175 7.77 -3.22 -16.43
N VAL A 176 6.61 -3.76 -16.06
CA VAL A 176 5.51 -3.97 -17.02
C VAL A 176 4.77 -2.65 -17.14
N GLU A 177 4.84 -2.05 -18.31
CA GLU A 177 4.13 -0.82 -18.66
C GLU A 177 2.79 -1.17 -19.30
N ARG A 178 1.71 -0.61 -18.78
CA ARG A 178 0.40 -0.53 -19.44
C ARG A 178 0.25 0.85 -20.06
N ASN A 179 -0.10 0.89 -21.34
CA ASN A 179 -0.56 2.11 -22.00
C ASN A 179 -2.07 2.31 -21.76
N VAL A 180 -2.47 3.50 -21.29
CA VAL A 180 -3.88 3.91 -21.26
C VAL A 180 -4.27 4.40 -22.65
N SER A 181 -4.97 3.58 -23.41
CA SER A 181 -5.53 3.94 -24.72
C SER A 181 -6.91 4.58 -24.61
N ARG A 182 -7.33 5.25 -25.67
CA ARG A 182 -8.70 5.78 -25.78
C ARG A 182 -9.74 4.65 -25.76
N GLU A 183 -9.48 3.56 -26.46
CA GLU A 183 -10.38 2.40 -26.54
C GLU A 183 -10.57 1.75 -25.17
N TRP A 184 -9.54 1.69 -24.35
CA TRP A 184 -9.67 1.18 -22.99
C TRP A 184 -10.48 2.12 -22.09
N ILE A 185 -10.24 3.44 -22.16
CA ILE A 185 -11.05 4.43 -21.41
C ILE A 185 -12.54 4.31 -21.79
N ALA A 186 -12.84 4.19 -23.08
CA ALA A 186 -14.21 4.03 -23.58
C ALA A 186 -14.85 2.70 -23.16
N ALA A 187 -14.09 1.59 -23.23
CA ALA A 187 -14.55 0.28 -22.77
C ALA A 187 -14.82 0.23 -21.26
N MET A 188 -14.13 1.07 -20.48
CA MET A 188 -14.37 1.27 -19.04
C MET A 188 -15.52 2.24 -18.75
N ASP A 189 -16.19 2.79 -19.77
CA ASP A 189 -17.26 3.80 -19.73
C ASP A 189 -16.84 5.14 -19.11
N MET A 190 -15.55 5.46 -19.16
CA MET A 190 -14.94 6.61 -18.46
C MET A 190 -14.68 7.81 -19.36
N ASP A 191 -15.03 7.73 -20.65
CA ASP A 191 -14.95 8.83 -21.62
C ASP A 191 -16.18 9.76 -21.60
N LYS A 192 -17.24 9.40 -20.86
CA LYS A 192 -18.51 10.14 -20.80
C LYS A 192 -18.71 11.00 -19.55
N LEU A 193 -17.67 11.16 -18.73
CA LEU A 193 -17.78 11.90 -17.47
C LEU A 193 -17.94 13.40 -17.74
N VAL A 194 -19.11 13.97 -17.43
CA VAL A 194 -19.40 15.41 -17.63
C VAL A 194 -19.98 16.02 -16.35
N ARG A 195 -19.46 17.18 -15.95
CA ARG A 195 -19.99 18.00 -14.85
C ARG A 195 -20.09 19.46 -15.28
N ASP A 196 -21.25 20.07 -15.07
CA ASP A 196 -21.53 21.47 -15.42
C ASP A 196 -21.18 21.80 -16.89
N GLY A 197 -21.50 20.88 -17.81
CA GLY A 197 -21.18 20.99 -19.24
C GLY A 197 -19.70 20.83 -19.60
N LYS A 198 -18.83 20.56 -18.62
CA LYS A 198 -17.39 20.36 -18.83
C LYS A 198 -17.01 18.88 -18.70
N GLN A 199 -16.23 18.40 -19.67
CA GLN A 199 -15.63 17.07 -19.61
C GLN A 199 -14.77 16.93 -18.36
N GLN A 200 -14.93 15.81 -17.67
CA GLN A 200 -14.09 15.38 -16.56
C GLN A 200 -13.18 14.24 -17.03
N THR A 201 -12.01 14.12 -16.42
CA THR A 201 -10.97 13.20 -16.89
C THR A 201 -10.63 12.19 -15.81
N TRP A 202 -11.00 10.93 -16.06
CA TRP A 202 -10.55 9.79 -15.27
C TRP A 202 -9.05 9.57 -15.41
N LEU A 203 -8.62 9.11 -16.58
CA LEU A 203 -7.22 8.98 -16.98
C LEU A 203 -7.06 9.64 -18.35
N GLN A 204 -5.93 10.30 -18.59
CA GLN A 204 -5.61 10.84 -19.90
C GLN A 204 -5.09 9.72 -20.81
N GLU A 205 -5.50 9.72 -22.08
CA GLU A 205 -4.89 8.88 -23.10
C GLU A 205 -3.36 9.07 -23.13
N GLY A 206 -2.62 7.98 -23.29
CA GLY A 206 -1.16 7.96 -23.24
C GLY A 206 -0.57 7.92 -21.83
N THR A 207 -1.40 8.00 -20.77
CA THR A 207 -0.94 7.78 -19.39
C THR A 207 -0.32 6.39 -19.28
N LYS A 208 0.82 6.29 -18.60
CA LYS A 208 1.49 5.02 -18.31
C LYS A 208 1.21 4.58 -16.88
N ILE A 209 0.90 3.29 -16.73
CA ILE A 209 0.78 2.60 -15.44
C ILE A 209 1.88 1.56 -15.39
N TYR A 210 2.64 1.55 -14.30
CA TYR A 210 3.88 0.78 -14.19
C TYR A 210 3.76 -0.25 -13.07
N HIS A 211 3.99 -1.52 -13.39
CA HIS A 211 4.09 -2.61 -12.43
C HIS A 211 5.56 -2.99 -12.29
N ARG A 212 6.20 -2.60 -11.19
CA ARG A 212 7.60 -2.94 -10.91
C ARG A 212 7.72 -4.41 -10.51
N ARG A 213 8.66 -5.12 -11.13
CA ARG A 213 8.91 -6.56 -10.94
C ARG A 213 10.41 -6.85 -11.02
N LYS A 214 10.78 -8.09 -10.71
CA LYS A 214 12.05 -8.68 -11.12
C LYS A 214 11.80 -9.82 -12.08
N VAL A 215 12.80 -10.11 -12.90
CA VAL A 215 12.81 -11.31 -13.72
C VAL A 215 13.23 -12.49 -12.84
N SER A 216 12.34 -13.43 -12.60
CA SER A 216 12.67 -14.68 -11.90
C SER A 216 13.36 -15.67 -12.83
N ARG A 217 13.01 -15.66 -14.12
CA ARG A 217 13.62 -16.53 -15.13
C ARG A 217 13.39 -16.00 -16.54
N VAL A 218 14.39 -16.16 -17.42
CA VAL A 218 14.25 -15.98 -18.87
C VAL A 218 14.19 -17.36 -19.53
N VAL A 219 13.14 -17.62 -20.29
CA VAL A 219 12.97 -18.87 -21.06
C VAL A 219 13.32 -18.60 -22.51
N SER A 220 14.13 -19.49 -23.07
CA SER A 220 14.71 -19.34 -24.41
C SER A 220 13.67 -19.04 -25.49
N LYS A 221 14.08 -18.20 -26.43
CA LYS A 221 13.33 -17.78 -27.61
C LYS A 221 13.06 -18.97 -28.53
N ASP A 222 11.80 -19.17 -28.89
CA ASP A 222 11.40 -19.99 -30.04
C ASP A 222 10.90 -19.09 -31.18
N SER A 223 10.34 -19.66 -32.25
CA SER A 223 9.80 -18.90 -33.38
C SER A 223 8.59 -18.02 -33.02
N SER A 224 8.00 -18.18 -31.83
CA SER A 224 6.87 -17.42 -31.32
C SER A 224 7.27 -16.30 -30.35
N GLY A 225 8.57 -16.10 -30.09
CA GLY A 225 9.10 -15.13 -29.14
C GLY A 225 9.79 -15.79 -27.95
N GLY A 226 10.19 -14.99 -26.96
CA GLY A 226 10.73 -15.49 -25.69
C GLY A 226 9.75 -15.30 -24.53
N LEU A 227 9.88 -16.11 -23.48
CA LEU A 227 9.08 -15.95 -22.27
C LEU A 227 9.93 -15.36 -21.16
N VAL A 228 9.40 -14.37 -20.47
CA VAL A 228 9.99 -13.82 -19.25
C VAL A 228 9.05 -14.11 -18.10
N GLU A 229 9.58 -14.75 -17.07
CA GLU A 229 8.89 -15.02 -15.83
C GLU A 229 9.22 -13.91 -14.82
N LEU A 230 8.17 -13.37 -14.20
CA LEU A 230 8.22 -12.29 -13.22
C LEU A 230 8.25 -12.88 -11.80
N ASP A 231 8.78 -12.13 -10.85
CA ASP A 231 8.86 -12.50 -9.43
C ASP A 231 7.51 -12.45 -8.70
N ILE A 232 6.60 -11.59 -9.13
CA ILE A 232 5.27 -11.38 -8.54
C ILE A 232 4.21 -11.40 -9.64
N PRO A 233 3.07 -12.09 -9.46
CA PRO A 233 2.00 -12.06 -10.45
C PRO A 233 1.48 -10.63 -10.71
N LEU A 234 0.97 -10.39 -11.91
CA LEU A 234 0.32 -9.12 -12.24
C LEU A 234 -1.02 -9.00 -11.51
N VAL A 235 -1.34 -7.78 -11.11
CA VAL A 235 -2.61 -7.44 -10.44
C VAL A 235 -3.56 -6.66 -11.35
N ASP A 236 -3.16 -6.45 -12.60
CA ASP A 236 -3.97 -5.84 -13.66
C ASP A 236 -3.79 -6.69 -14.92
N SER A 237 -4.83 -6.74 -15.75
CA SER A 237 -4.78 -7.46 -17.02
C SER A 237 -4.35 -6.53 -18.15
N LEU A 238 -3.58 -7.06 -19.09
CA LEU A 238 -3.24 -6.38 -20.34
C LEU A 238 -4.07 -7.00 -21.46
N ASP A 239 -4.73 -6.17 -22.26
CA ASP A 239 -5.59 -6.65 -23.34
C ASP A 239 -5.39 -5.80 -24.61
N THR A 240 -4.82 -6.44 -25.61
CA THR A 240 -4.55 -5.82 -26.92
C THR A 240 -5.82 -5.50 -27.70
N ALA A 241 -6.96 -6.14 -27.39
CA ALA A 241 -8.25 -5.85 -28.03
C ALA A 241 -8.69 -4.40 -27.83
N TYR A 242 -8.28 -3.78 -26.72
CA TYR A 242 -8.54 -2.38 -26.41
C TYR A 242 -7.32 -1.49 -26.65
N ARG A 243 -6.35 -1.93 -27.46
CA ARG A 243 -5.09 -1.20 -27.71
C ARG A 243 -4.36 -0.78 -26.41
N ALA A 244 -4.59 -1.50 -25.33
CA ALA A 244 -3.88 -1.36 -24.07
C ALA A 244 -2.66 -2.28 -24.10
N ASP A 245 -1.87 -2.17 -25.17
CA ASP A 245 -0.67 -2.95 -25.36
C ASP A 245 0.33 -2.70 -24.24
N GLY A 246 1.00 -3.78 -23.83
CA GLY A 246 1.99 -3.74 -22.78
C GLY A 246 3.40 -3.81 -23.34
N GLN A 247 4.34 -3.23 -22.61
CA GLN A 247 5.77 -3.39 -22.86
C GLN A 247 6.45 -3.86 -21.57
N LEU A 248 7.45 -4.72 -21.73
CA LEU A 248 8.37 -5.07 -20.65
C LEU A 248 9.63 -4.24 -20.83
N ILE A 249 10.01 -3.50 -19.79
CA ILE A 249 11.15 -2.58 -19.82
C ILE A 249 12.17 -3.02 -18.78
N ALA A 250 13.40 -3.29 -19.21
CA ALA A 250 14.53 -3.53 -18.32
C ALA A 250 15.00 -2.20 -17.74
N VAL A 251 15.18 -2.13 -16.42
CA VAL A 251 15.44 -0.86 -15.73
C VAL A 251 16.50 -0.99 -14.65
N VAL A 252 17.11 0.14 -14.29
CA VAL A 252 17.90 0.29 -13.08
C VAL A 252 17.28 1.39 -12.23
N PRO A 253 16.79 1.08 -11.01
CA PRO A 253 16.26 2.11 -10.11
C PRO A 253 17.39 3.06 -9.68
N PRO A 254 17.06 4.29 -9.26
CA PRO A 254 18.02 5.13 -8.55
C PRO A 254 18.44 4.50 -7.21
N GLU A 255 19.38 5.14 -6.52
CA GLU A 255 19.73 4.77 -5.15
C GLU A 255 18.48 4.63 -4.27
N GLN A 256 18.45 3.57 -3.47
CA GLN A 256 17.29 3.19 -2.69
C GLN A 256 17.63 3.24 -1.20
N THR A 257 16.83 3.97 -0.41
CA THR A 257 16.84 3.81 1.04
C THR A 257 16.21 2.47 1.41
N GLN A 258 16.87 1.70 2.27
CA GLN A 258 16.39 0.36 2.61
C GLN A 258 16.85 -0.17 3.96
N GLN A 259 16.17 -1.21 4.45
CA GLN A 259 16.50 -1.90 5.70
C GLN A 259 16.47 -0.94 6.89
N ALA A 260 15.39 -0.17 7.02
CA ALA A 260 15.26 0.92 7.98
C ALA A 260 13.94 0.84 8.75
N GLY A 261 13.92 1.36 9.98
CA GLY A 261 12.77 1.23 10.87
C GLY A 261 12.47 2.45 11.72
N LEU A 262 11.20 2.67 12.02
CA LEU A 262 10.73 3.60 13.05
C LEU A 262 9.79 2.84 14.00
N GLU A 263 10.14 2.76 15.28
CA GLU A 263 9.39 1.92 16.20
C GLU A 263 9.32 2.38 17.66
N GLY A 264 8.22 2.07 18.33
CA GLY A 264 8.06 2.26 19.78
C GLY A 264 7.74 3.69 20.21
N PHE A 265 6.99 4.46 19.40
CA PHE A 265 6.75 5.88 19.66
C PHE A 265 5.27 6.27 19.72
N ALA A 266 4.94 7.14 20.67
CA ALA A 266 3.74 7.96 20.62
C ALA A 266 4.07 9.32 19.99
N LEU A 267 3.59 9.56 18.77
CA LEU A 267 3.74 10.80 18.02
C LEU A 267 2.56 11.71 18.33
N VAL A 268 2.79 12.77 19.10
CA VAL A 268 1.74 13.67 19.60
C VAL A 268 1.93 15.05 18.98
N LEU A 269 1.03 15.42 18.06
CA LEU A 269 1.01 16.78 17.49
C LEU A 269 0.29 17.74 18.45
N SER A 270 0.99 18.78 18.88
CA SER A 270 0.50 19.75 19.88
C SER A 270 0.66 21.20 19.40
N PRO A 271 -0.44 21.97 19.26
CA PRO A 271 -1.84 21.54 19.41
C PRO A 271 -2.25 20.51 18.33
N SER A 272 -3.37 19.81 18.53
CA SER A 272 -3.93 18.90 17.51
C SER A 272 -4.35 19.66 16.24
N TRP A 273 -4.12 19.04 15.09
CA TRP A 273 -4.50 19.51 13.76
C TRP A 273 -5.66 18.71 13.15
N ALA A 274 -6.28 17.79 13.88
CA ALA A 274 -7.30 16.89 13.34
C ALA A 274 -8.50 17.60 12.68
N SER A 275 -8.81 18.84 13.09
CA SER A 275 -9.92 19.67 12.56
C SER A 275 -9.50 20.71 11.51
N VAL A 276 -8.21 20.79 11.14
CA VAL A 276 -7.72 21.79 10.17
C VAL A 276 -8.22 21.43 8.74
N PRO A 277 -8.81 22.37 7.97
CA PRO A 277 -9.29 22.12 6.61
C PRO A 277 -8.18 21.76 5.62
N LEU A 278 -8.53 21.02 4.55
CA LEU A 278 -7.64 20.63 3.45
C LEU A 278 -7.44 21.72 2.37
N ASP A 279 -7.76 22.98 2.67
CA ASP A 279 -7.88 24.11 1.74
C ASP A 279 -6.54 24.78 1.36
N GLY A 280 -5.56 23.99 0.92
CA GLY A 280 -4.22 24.50 0.63
C GLY A 280 -3.41 24.86 1.88
N THR A 281 -3.97 24.62 3.07
CA THR A 281 -3.28 24.75 4.35
C THR A 281 -2.07 23.79 4.41
N PRO A 282 -0.86 24.28 4.74
CA PRO A 282 0.33 23.44 4.94
C PRO A 282 0.06 22.29 5.89
N ASN A 283 0.69 21.14 5.68
CA ASN A 283 0.32 19.91 6.38
C ASN A 283 1.42 19.37 7.27
N PHE A 284 1.03 18.75 8.38
CA PHE A 284 1.88 17.82 9.09
C PHE A 284 1.66 16.42 8.53
N LEU A 285 2.75 15.71 8.25
CA LEU A 285 2.73 14.26 8.02
C LEU A 285 3.56 13.61 9.12
N ALA A 286 2.99 12.64 9.83
CA ALA A 286 3.71 11.91 10.86
C ALA A 286 4.90 11.16 10.25
N VAL A 287 4.66 10.44 9.14
CA VAL A 287 5.70 9.71 8.40
C VAL A 287 5.53 9.88 6.91
N SER A 288 6.62 10.18 6.20
CA SER A 288 6.67 10.23 4.74
C SER A 288 7.71 9.24 4.21
N VAL A 289 7.27 8.30 3.39
CA VAL A 289 8.16 7.35 2.71
C VAL A 289 8.27 7.77 1.26
N LYS A 290 9.45 8.23 0.87
CA LYS A 290 9.72 8.76 -0.47
C LYS A 290 9.78 7.65 -1.52
N ALA A 291 9.81 8.06 -2.78
CA ALA A 291 9.88 7.15 -3.90
C ALA A 291 11.13 6.27 -3.84
N TYR A 292 11.03 5.04 -4.35
CA TYR A 292 12.10 4.03 -4.41
C TYR A 292 12.67 3.54 -3.07
N VAL A 293 12.13 3.96 -1.92
CA VAL A 293 12.39 3.34 -0.63
C VAL A 293 11.90 1.88 -0.64
N GLN A 294 12.65 0.96 -0.04
CA GLN A 294 12.20 -0.43 0.06
C GLN A 294 12.62 -1.13 1.35
N ASP A 295 11.92 -2.20 1.72
CA ASP A 295 12.28 -3.02 2.88
C ASP A 295 12.40 -2.21 4.18
N ILE A 296 11.37 -1.43 4.49
CA ILE A 296 11.28 -0.64 5.71
C ILE A 296 10.07 -1.07 6.54
N TRP A 297 10.09 -0.74 7.84
CA TRP A 297 8.96 -1.00 8.71
C TRP A 297 8.65 0.16 9.65
N LEU A 298 7.36 0.29 9.95
CA LEU A 298 6.83 1.16 10.99
C LEU A 298 6.13 0.24 11.99
N ARG A 299 6.55 0.26 13.26
CA ARG A 299 6.07 -0.69 14.25
C ARG A 299 5.76 -0.03 15.58
N ASP A 300 4.65 -0.40 16.21
CA ASP A 300 4.30 0.08 17.56
C ASP A 300 4.27 1.61 17.63
N LEU A 301 3.47 2.23 16.75
CA LEU A 301 3.29 3.68 16.67
C LEU A 301 1.90 4.09 17.14
N LEU A 302 1.84 5.10 18.00
CA LEU A 302 0.59 5.77 18.38
C LEU A 302 0.60 7.20 17.81
N ILE A 303 -0.27 7.51 16.86
CA ILE A 303 -0.27 8.76 16.11
C ILE A 303 -1.48 9.59 16.53
N ILE A 304 -1.25 10.74 17.18
CA ILE A 304 -2.28 11.56 17.84
C ILE A 304 -2.26 12.99 17.30
N GLY A 305 -3.45 13.51 17.01
CA GLY A 305 -3.65 14.91 16.64
C GLY A 305 -3.31 15.25 15.19
N PHE A 306 -2.92 14.26 14.38
CA PHE A 306 -2.64 14.46 12.97
C PHE A 306 -3.92 14.50 12.12
N ARG A 307 -4.01 15.47 11.22
CA ARG A 307 -4.98 15.46 10.13
C ARG A 307 -4.67 14.30 9.19
N ASP A 308 -3.49 14.34 8.57
CA ASP A 308 -2.97 13.29 7.70
C ASP A 308 -1.79 12.57 8.39
N GLY A 309 -1.74 11.25 8.28
CA GLY A 309 -0.81 10.43 9.04
C GLY A 309 0.45 10.06 8.27
N ILE A 310 0.36 8.96 7.52
CA ILE A 310 1.46 8.28 6.84
C ILE A 310 1.22 8.37 5.34
N VAL A 311 2.25 8.78 4.59
CA VAL A 311 2.21 8.80 3.12
C VAL A 311 3.33 7.92 2.58
N LEU A 312 2.96 6.98 1.70
CA LEU A 312 3.91 6.12 0.98
C LEU A 312 3.89 6.49 -0.50
N GLU A 313 5.02 6.95 -1.05
CA GLU A 313 5.11 7.47 -2.41
C GLU A 313 5.35 6.39 -3.49
N ASN A 314 5.17 6.79 -4.75
CA ASN A 314 5.30 5.91 -5.93
C ASN A 314 6.66 5.18 -5.96
N ASN A 315 6.69 3.96 -6.49
CA ASN A 315 7.89 3.10 -6.61
C ASN A 315 8.51 2.62 -5.28
N ALA A 316 8.04 3.10 -4.13
CA ALA A 316 8.38 2.49 -2.85
C ALA A 316 7.73 1.09 -2.75
N ARG A 317 8.41 0.14 -2.10
CA ARG A 317 7.90 -1.24 -2.01
C ARG A 317 8.37 -2.05 -0.80
N ARG A 318 7.67 -3.15 -0.50
CA ARG A 318 8.02 -4.07 0.60
C ARG A 318 8.08 -3.33 1.93
N ILE A 319 6.95 -2.77 2.32
CA ILE A 319 6.80 -1.91 3.49
C ILE A 319 5.83 -2.60 4.45
N THR A 320 6.20 -2.73 5.72
CA THR A 320 5.29 -3.23 6.77
C THR A 320 4.93 -2.11 7.74
N LEU A 321 3.63 -1.89 7.94
CA LEU A 321 3.08 -1.13 9.05
C LEU A 321 2.46 -2.14 10.02
N LEU A 322 2.98 -2.24 11.24
CA LEU A 322 2.59 -3.23 12.23
C LEU A 322 2.18 -2.53 13.53
N ARG A 323 0.96 -2.76 14.01
CA ARG A 323 0.46 -2.18 15.27
C ARG A 323 0.59 -0.65 15.33
N CYS A 324 0.25 0.01 14.23
CA CYS A 324 0.12 1.47 14.18
C CYS A 324 -1.31 1.86 14.51
N ARG A 325 -1.49 2.72 15.52
CA ARG A 325 -2.78 3.20 16.01
C ARG A 325 -2.92 4.69 15.80
N PHE A 326 -4.04 5.12 15.21
CA PHE A 326 -4.38 6.51 14.99
C PHE A 326 -5.44 6.96 15.98
N ILE A 327 -5.24 8.11 16.61
CA ILE A 327 -6.23 8.75 17.48
C ILE A 327 -6.73 10.01 16.78
N LYS A 328 -7.99 9.97 16.33
CA LYS A 328 -8.70 11.13 15.79
C LYS A 328 -9.43 11.81 16.94
N ASP A 329 -8.74 12.78 17.55
CA ASP A 329 -9.11 13.43 18.81
C ASP A 329 -10.06 14.64 18.66
N ALA A 330 -10.36 15.04 17.42
CA ALA A 330 -11.32 16.10 17.11
C ALA A 330 -12.13 15.78 15.84
N PRO A 331 -13.31 16.40 15.65
CA PRO A 331 -14.07 16.28 14.42
C PRO A 331 -13.25 16.66 13.18
N SER A 332 -13.41 15.92 12.10
CA SER A 332 -12.76 16.23 10.82
C SER A 332 -13.47 17.40 10.14
N ASN A 333 -12.72 18.25 9.44
CA ASN A 333 -13.30 19.25 8.55
C ASN A 333 -13.39 18.72 7.11
N ALA A 334 -14.61 18.31 6.72
CA ALA A 334 -14.88 17.68 5.42
C ALA A 334 -15.17 18.67 4.27
N ALA A 335 -15.05 19.99 4.48
CA ALA A 335 -15.51 21.02 3.53
C ALA A 335 -14.81 21.00 2.15
N ARG A 336 -13.64 20.37 2.06
CA ARG A 336 -12.82 20.28 0.83
C ARG A 336 -12.31 18.86 0.54
N GLY A 337 -12.81 17.86 1.27
CA GLY A 337 -12.32 16.48 1.22
C GLY A 337 -12.15 15.91 2.61
N LEU A 338 -11.88 14.61 2.70
CA LEU A 338 -11.59 13.94 3.96
C LEU A 338 -10.08 13.75 4.14
N PRO A 339 -9.56 13.82 5.37
CA PRO A 339 -8.17 13.48 5.67
C PRO A 339 -7.86 12.00 5.36
N SER A 340 -6.57 11.67 5.33
CA SER A 340 -6.09 10.30 5.19
C SER A 340 -5.10 9.90 6.28
N GLU A 341 -5.37 8.79 6.96
CA GLU A 341 -4.45 8.25 7.98
C GLU A 341 -3.29 7.52 7.32
N ILE A 342 -3.56 6.65 6.33
CA ILE A 342 -2.52 6.01 5.51
C ILE A 342 -2.86 6.19 4.03
N SER A 343 -2.02 6.93 3.32
CA SER A 343 -2.15 7.19 1.88
C SER A 343 -1.09 6.42 1.10
N LEU A 344 -1.55 5.50 0.23
CA LEU A 344 -0.73 4.56 -0.50
C LEU A 344 -0.58 4.99 -1.96
N ARG A 345 0.65 5.25 -2.39
CA ARG A 345 1.12 5.23 -3.79
C ARG A 345 2.11 4.10 -4.07
N ALA A 346 2.52 3.38 -3.02
CA ALA A 346 3.48 2.29 -3.04
C ALA A 346 2.84 0.93 -3.41
N THR A 347 3.70 -0.08 -3.59
CA THR A 347 3.34 -1.48 -3.87
C THR A 347 3.92 -2.43 -2.82
N GLN A 348 3.41 -3.65 -2.71
CA GLN A 348 3.86 -4.65 -1.72
C GLN A 348 3.82 -4.12 -0.29
N VAL A 349 2.80 -3.33 0.05
CA VAL A 349 2.58 -2.79 1.39
C VAL A 349 1.75 -3.77 2.21
N LEU A 350 2.21 -4.12 3.41
CA LEU A 350 1.47 -4.86 4.41
C LEU A 350 1.12 -3.93 5.57
N ILE A 351 -0.17 -3.76 5.85
CA ILE A 351 -0.69 -3.07 7.03
C ILE A 351 -1.34 -4.14 7.91
N LYS A 352 -0.79 -4.40 9.09
CA LYS A 352 -1.20 -5.53 9.95
C LYS A 352 -1.45 -5.06 11.38
N ASP A 353 -2.57 -5.48 11.95
CA ASP A 353 -2.96 -5.23 13.35
C ASP A 353 -3.00 -3.73 13.71
N CYS A 354 -3.36 -2.89 12.74
CA CYS A 354 -3.46 -1.43 12.89
C CYS A 354 -4.90 -1.01 13.23
N SER A 355 -5.06 0.18 13.81
CA SER A 355 -6.37 0.65 14.23
C SER A 355 -6.55 2.16 14.21
N THR A 356 -7.80 2.59 14.23
CA THR A 356 -8.19 3.98 14.46
C THR A 356 -9.21 4.03 15.59
N ASP A 357 -9.01 4.96 16.52
CA ASP A 357 -10.04 5.36 17.47
C ASP A 357 -10.43 6.81 17.22
N ALA A 358 -11.73 7.03 17.09
CA ALA A 358 -12.30 8.26 16.56
C ALA A 358 -13.36 8.86 17.47
N VAL A 359 -13.22 10.15 17.81
CA VAL A 359 -14.31 10.90 18.45
C VAL A 359 -15.45 11.18 17.45
N HIS A 360 -16.57 11.71 17.94
CA HIS A 360 -17.74 12.03 17.12
C HIS A 360 -17.41 12.94 15.91
N ARG A 361 -17.89 12.57 14.71
CA ARG A 361 -17.70 13.29 13.43
C ARG A 361 -16.24 13.41 12.98
N SER A 362 -15.39 12.44 13.32
CA SER A 362 -14.01 12.35 12.80
C SER A 362 -13.93 11.42 11.57
N ASP A 363 -14.47 11.90 10.46
CA ASP A 363 -14.50 11.18 9.19
C ASP A 363 -13.10 11.17 8.55
N SER A 364 -12.68 10.03 7.99
CA SER A 364 -11.32 9.85 7.49
C SER A 364 -11.25 8.69 6.51
N TYR A 365 -10.35 8.82 5.52
CA TYR A 365 -9.81 7.66 4.83
C TYR A 365 -8.75 7.01 5.73
N SER A 366 -9.16 6.02 6.51
CA SER A 366 -8.26 5.24 7.35
C SER A 366 -7.13 4.60 6.53
N VAL A 367 -7.47 3.96 5.40
CA VAL A 367 -6.48 3.55 4.41
C VAL A 367 -7.01 3.84 3.01
N VAL A 368 -6.17 4.47 2.19
CA VAL A 368 -6.54 4.88 0.84
C VAL A 368 -5.43 4.65 -0.16
N THR A 369 -5.74 3.97 -1.28
CA THR A 369 -4.85 3.91 -2.44
C THR A 369 -5.14 5.08 -3.37
N GLN A 370 -4.09 5.70 -3.89
CA GLN A 370 -4.17 6.83 -4.81
C GLN A 370 -4.26 6.37 -6.27
N ALA A 371 -4.22 7.34 -7.18
CA ALA A 371 -4.25 7.11 -8.62
C ALA A 371 -3.11 6.18 -9.08
N LYS A 372 -3.43 5.22 -9.96
CA LYS A 372 -2.49 4.35 -10.68
C LYS A 372 -1.64 3.44 -9.79
N VAL A 373 -2.09 3.18 -8.57
CA VAL A 373 -1.39 2.25 -7.66
C VAL A 373 -1.47 0.85 -8.22
N THR A 374 -0.30 0.22 -8.34
CA THR A 374 -0.17 -1.16 -8.79
C THR A 374 0.26 -2.03 -7.61
N GLY A 375 -0.67 -2.79 -7.04
CA GLY A 375 -0.40 -3.72 -5.96
C GLY A 375 0.53 -4.89 -6.34
N PRO A 376 0.56 -5.95 -5.52
CA PRO A 376 -0.38 -6.21 -4.43
C PRO A 376 -0.13 -5.31 -3.21
N ASN A 377 -1.20 -4.92 -2.51
CA ASN A 377 -1.16 -4.28 -1.19
C ASN A 377 -2.19 -4.96 -0.28
N ALA A 378 -1.88 -5.18 1.00
CA ALA A 378 -2.74 -5.91 1.92
C ALA A 378 -2.94 -5.17 3.25
N ILE A 379 -4.19 -5.14 3.71
CA ILE A 379 -4.63 -4.64 5.00
C ILE A 379 -5.20 -5.82 5.77
N LEU A 380 -4.56 -6.21 6.86
CA LEU A 380 -4.92 -7.35 7.69
C LEU A 380 -5.31 -6.88 9.10
N ASN A 381 -6.41 -7.41 9.63
CA ASN A 381 -6.82 -7.20 11.02
C ASN A 381 -6.94 -5.72 11.41
N TRP A 382 -7.38 -4.86 10.48
CA TRP A 382 -7.65 -3.47 10.80
C TRP A 382 -8.88 -3.35 11.72
N SER A 383 -8.84 -2.46 12.71
CA SER A 383 -10.01 -2.15 13.52
C SER A 383 -10.27 -0.65 13.62
N SER A 384 -11.46 -0.22 13.22
CA SER A 384 -11.96 1.13 13.44
C SER A 384 -12.98 1.14 14.58
N THR A 385 -12.78 1.99 15.58
CA THR A 385 -13.73 2.21 16.68
C THR A 385 -14.11 3.69 16.78
N GLY A 386 -15.28 3.96 17.39
CA GLY A 386 -15.76 5.31 17.64
C GLY A 386 -16.86 5.78 16.68
N GLN A 387 -17.01 7.10 16.52
CA GLN A 387 -18.19 7.75 15.91
C GLN A 387 -17.86 8.61 14.67
N GLY A 388 -16.92 8.16 13.84
CA GLY A 388 -16.58 8.76 12.54
C GLY A 388 -16.82 7.81 11.38
N LYS A 389 -16.92 8.35 10.15
CA LYS A 389 -16.91 7.55 8.91
C LYS A 389 -15.47 7.19 8.56
N LEU A 390 -15.01 6.05 9.04
CA LEU A 390 -13.67 5.54 8.85
C LEU A 390 -13.63 4.54 7.69
N MET A 391 -12.90 4.89 6.64
CA MET A 391 -13.00 4.22 5.33
C MET A 391 -11.73 3.46 4.95
N LEU A 392 -11.90 2.20 4.54
CA LEU A 392 -10.89 1.45 3.79
C LEU A 392 -11.30 1.47 2.32
N SER A 393 -10.68 2.34 1.51
CA SER A 393 -11.17 2.62 0.17
C SER A 393 -10.07 3.15 -0.76
N PRO A 394 -9.88 2.57 -1.94
CA PRO A 394 -9.19 3.21 -3.05
C PRO A 394 -9.84 4.55 -3.39
N HIS A 395 -9.07 5.59 -3.71
CA HIS A 395 -9.58 6.97 -3.85
C HIS A 395 -10.15 7.26 -5.24
N GLN A 396 -9.34 7.08 -6.28
CA GLN A 396 -9.60 7.57 -7.62
C GLN A 396 -8.64 6.95 -8.64
N ARG A 397 -8.99 7.00 -9.93
CA ARG A 397 -8.06 6.82 -11.05
C ARG A 397 -7.25 5.53 -11.01
N TRP A 398 -7.94 4.40 -10.91
CA TRP A 398 -7.43 3.04 -11.16
C TRP A 398 -6.25 2.59 -10.28
N ALA A 399 -6.55 2.16 -9.06
CA ALA A 399 -5.67 1.28 -8.30
C ALA A 399 -5.96 -0.20 -8.61
N THR A 400 -4.99 -1.10 -8.43
CA THR A 400 -5.21 -2.54 -8.65
C THR A 400 -4.57 -3.38 -7.55
N GLY A 401 -5.21 -4.50 -7.21
CA GLY A 401 -4.66 -5.46 -6.24
C GLY A 401 -4.58 -4.92 -4.82
N LEU A 402 -5.70 -4.43 -4.25
CA LEU A 402 -5.83 -4.17 -2.81
C LEU A 402 -6.57 -5.32 -2.13
N LEU A 403 -6.03 -5.86 -1.04
CA LEU A 403 -6.68 -6.81 -0.15
C LEU A 403 -7.07 -6.13 1.16
N VAL A 404 -8.32 -6.31 1.57
CA VAL A 404 -8.85 -6.00 2.91
C VAL A 404 -9.28 -7.31 3.54
N ASP A 405 -8.53 -7.81 4.51
CA ASP A 405 -8.68 -9.16 5.05
C ASP A 405 -8.83 -9.14 6.58
N ASN A 406 -9.93 -9.74 7.06
CA ASN A 406 -10.28 -9.79 8.49
C ASN A 406 -10.34 -8.41 9.16
N CYS A 407 -10.77 -7.37 8.42
CA CYS A 407 -10.86 -6.00 8.90
C CYS A 407 -12.25 -5.68 9.45
N GLN A 408 -12.31 -4.71 10.37
CA GLN A 408 -13.52 -4.05 10.84
C GLN A 408 -13.40 -2.55 10.56
N ALA A 409 -14.30 -2.00 9.73
CA ALA A 409 -14.31 -0.59 9.37
C ALA A 409 -15.74 -0.04 9.29
N THR A 410 -15.92 1.28 9.37
CA THR A 410 -17.25 1.88 9.17
C THR A 410 -17.71 1.69 7.72
N LYS A 411 -16.82 1.95 6.74
CA LYS A 411 -17.12 1.77 5.32
C LYS A 411 -15.96 1.09 4.58
N ILE A 412 -16.29 0.10 3.75
CA ILE A 412 -15.38 -0.49 2.77
C ILE A 412 -15.98 -0.25 1.39
N GLU A 413 -15.22 0.40 0.50
CA GLU A 413 -15.75 0.88 -0.79
C GLU A 413 -14.77 0.69 -1.95
N PHE A 414 -15.10 -0.26 -2.84
CA PHE A 414 -14.45 -0.49 -4.14
C PHE A 414 -15.46 -0.14 -5.22
N GLY A 415 -15.29 1.00 -5.90
CA GLY A 415 -16.36 1.52 -6.75
C GLY A 415 -15.96 2.51 -7.82
N ASN A 416 -16.96 3.10 -8.44
CA ASN A 416 -16.87 4.18 -9.42
C ASN A 416 -17.39 5.47 -8.79
N ARG A 417 -16.51 6.45 -8.66
CA ARG A 417 -16.86 7.79 -8.14
C ARG A 417 -17.23 8.79 -9.23
N GLY A 418 -17.32 8.34 -10.48
CA GLY A 418 -17.78 9.12 -11.63
C GLY A 418 -17.13 10.51 -11.69
N ILE A 419 -17.99 11.54 -11.64
CA ILE A 419 -17.62 12.95 -11.78
C ILE A 419 -17.18 13.64 -10.48
N MET A 420 -16.98 12.90 -9.37
CA MET A 420 -16.39 13.46 -8.16
C MET A 420 -15.00 14.05 -8.47
N GLY A 421 -14.60 15.09 -7.74
CA GLY A 421 -13.32 15.78 -7.94
C GLY A 421 -13.22 16.39 -9.34
N SER A 422 -12.31 15.88 -10.18
CA SER A 422 -12.19 16.27 -11.60
C SER A 422 -12.39 15.08 -12.54
N GLY A 423 -13.18 14.09 -12.10
CA GLY A 423 -13.32 12.78 -12.76
C GLY A 423 -12.53 11.72 -11.99
N HIS A 424 -12.99 11.35 -10.79
CA HIS A 424 -12.36 10.27 -10.04
C HIS A 424 -12.55 8.90 -10.72
N GLY A 425 -13.70 8.69 -11.39
CA GLY A 425 -14.03 7.48 -12.13
C GLY A 425 -13.89 6.19 -11.32
N TRP A 426 -13.56 5.08 -11.98
CA TRP A 426 -13.23 3.82 -11.32
C TRP A 426 -12.04 3.98 -10.38
N THR A 427 -12.22 3.57 -9.14
CA THR A 427 -11.24 3.72 -8.07
C THR A 427 -10.28 2.55 -8.05
N CYS A 428 -10.75 1.34 -8.35
CA CYS A 428 -9.92 0.14 -8.43
C CYS A 428 -10.49 -1.00 -9.28
N GLY A 429 -9.60 -1.93 -9.64
CA GLY A 429 -9.91 -3.27 -10.16
C GLY A 429 -9.11 -4.34 -9.42
N ALA A 430 -9.45 -5.62 -9.66
CA ALA A 430 -8.78 -6.79 -9.07
C ALA A 430 -8.58 -6.69 -7.55
N SER A 431 -9.51 -6.04 -6.83
CA SER A 431 -9.38 -5.80 -5.38
C SER A 431 -10.36 -6.68 -4.59
N VAL A 432 -9.94 -7.11 -3.40
CA VAL A 432 -10.62 -8.17 -2.64
C VAL A 432 -10.90 -7.71 -1.22
N VAL A 433 -12.13 -7.91 -0.78
CA VAL A 433 -12.53 -7.87 0.63
C VAL A 433 -12.77 -9.31 1.08
N TRP A 434 -12.08 -9.75 2.12
CA TRP A 434 -12.11 -11.11 2.63
C TRP A 434 -12.48 -11.12 4.11
N ASN A 435 -13.47 -11.92 4.50
CA ASN A 435 -13.89 -12.15 5.89
C ASN A 435 -14.01 -10.89 6.77
N SER A 436 -14.34 -9.75 6.18
CA SER A 436 -14.32 -8.45 6.85
C SER A 436 -15.72 -8.01 7.28
N ARG A 437 -15.77 -7.11 8.26
CA ARG A 437 -16.99 -6.52 8.80
C ARG A 437 -17.03 -5.02 8.47
N SER A 438 -18.18 -4.55 8.00
CA SER A 438 -18.39 -3.10 7.84
C SER A 438 -19.82 -2.66 8.03
N ASP A 439 -20.04 -1.43 8.49
CA ASP A 439 -21.40 -0.88 8.56
C ASP A 439 -21.95 -0.65 7.14
N ILE A 440 -21.10 -0.17 6.23
CA ILE A 440 -21.43 0.04 4.82
C ILE A 440 -20.42 -0.67 3.92
N LEU A 441 -20.91 -1.55 3.04
CA LEU A 441 -20.11 -2.19 2.00
C LEU A 441 -20.58 -1.76 0.61
N GLN A 442 -19.64 -1.39 -0.26
CA GLN A 442 -19.87 -1.16 -1.69
C GLN A 442 -18.74 -1.81 -2.49
N ILE A 443 -19.11 -2.73 -3.38
CA ILE A 443 -18.23 -3.48 -4.28
C ILE A 443 -18.89 -3.48 -5.66
N GLN A 444 -18.32 -2.67 -6.55
CA GLN A 444 -18.79 -2.55 -7.93
C GLN A 444 -17.79 -3.20 -8.87
N ARG A 445 -18.27 -3.65 -10.03
CA ARG A 445 -17.45 -4.31 -11.05
C ARG A 445 -17.08 -3.34 -12.17
N PRO A 446 -15.79 -3.00 -12.34
CA PRO A 446 -15.35 -2.28 -13.52
C PRO A 446 -15.57 -3.14 -14.78
N PRO A 447 -15.89 -2.58 -15.97
CA PRO A 447 -16.27 -3.37 -17.14
C PRO A 447 -15.26 -4.44 -17.56
N LEU A 448 -13.96 -4.16 -17.42
CA LEU A 448 -12.85 -5.03 -17.83
C LEU A 448 -12.06 -5.59 -16.64
N SER A 449 -12.65 -5.62 -15.44
CA SER A 449 -11.99 -6.16 -14.24
C SER A 449 -13.03 -6.68 -13.24
N GLN A 450 -12.57 -7.24 -12.13
CA GLN A 450 -13.45 -7.78 -11.09
C GLN A 450 -12.97 -7.33 -9.72
N ASN A 451 -13.90 -6.79 -8.92
CA ASN A 451 -13.71 -6.61 -7.49
C ASN A 451 -14.54 -7.64 -6.72
N TYR A 452 -14.07 -8.03 -5.54
CA TYR A 452 -14.59 -9.17 -4.79
C TYR A 452 -14.91 -8.77 -3.34
N ALA A 453 -15.99 -9.31 -2.79
CA ALA A 453 -16.20 -9.42 -1.36
C ALA A 453 -16.68 -10.83 -1.01
N ILE A 454 -15.91 -11.54 -0.20
CA ILE A 454 -16.16 -12.95 0.12
C ILE A 454 -16.17 -13.11 1.64
N GLY A 455 -17.24 -13.70 2.16
CA GLY A 455 -17.40 -14.02 3.58
C GLY A 455 -17.57 -12.81 4.50
N CYS A 456 -18.06 -11.69 3.95
CA CYS A 456 -18.17 -10.42 4.68
C CYS A 456 -19.48 -10.32 5.48
N THR A 457 -19.44 -9.66 6.64
CA THR A 457 -20.64 -9.31 7.43
C THR A 457 -20.88 -7.80 7.32
N VAL A 458 -22.09 -7.39 6.92
CA VAL A 458 -22.37 -5.98 6.61
C VAL A 458 -23.64 -5.49 7.30
N GLY A 459 -23.63 -4.23 7.73
CA GLY A 459 -24.86 -3.55 8.16
C GLY A 459 -25.77 -3.21 6.99
N GLN A 460 -25.18 -2.61 5.95
CA GLN A 460 -25.87 -2.17 4.74
C GLN A 460 -24.99 -2.38 3.49
N LEU A 461 -25.61 -2.84 2.41
CA LEU A 461 -25.05 -2.75 1.05
C LEU A 461 -25.40 -1.38 0.45
N ALA A 462 -24.40 -0.61 0.05
CA ALA A 462 -24.56 0.64 -0.68
C ALA A 462 -24.48 0.43 -2.20
N GLY A 463 -24.95 1.40 -2.98
CA GLY A 463 -24.88 1.38 -4.46
C GLY A 463 -26.06 0.70 -5.16
N GLY A 464 -26.97 0.04 -4.44
CA GLY A 464 -28.17 -0.56 -5.04
C GLY A 464 -27.83 -1.49 -6.21
N LYS A 465 -28.46 -1.29 -7.38
CA LYS A 465 -28.21 -2.08 -8.61
C LYS A 465 -26.79 -1.94 -9.18
N THR A 466 -26.05 -0.91 -8.78
CA THR A 466 -24.67 -0.68 -9.23
C THR A 466 -23.63 -1.39 -8.35
N ASN A 467 -24.08 -2.09 -7.31
CA ASN A 467 -23.24 -2.91 -6.43
C ASN A 467 -23.11 -4.33 -7.03
N ASP A 468 -22.54 -4.41 -8.22
CA ASP A 468 -22.51 -5.60 -9.09
C ASP A 468 -21.16 -6.32 -9.11
N GLY A 469 -20.29 -6.03 -8.14
CA GLY A 469 -19.10 -6.82 -7.86
C GLY A 469 -19.46 -8.25 -7.42
N LEU A 470 -18.45 -9.14 -7.40
CA LEU A 470 -18.67 -10.50 -6.93
C LEU A 470 -18.79 -10.46 -5.41
N ILE A 471 -20.00 -10.66 -4.89
CA ILE A 471 -20.28 -10.75 -3.47
C ILE A 471 -20.74 -12.18 -3.16
N GLU A 472 -19.95 -12.92 -2.40
CA GLU A 472 -20.23 -14.31 -2.03
C GLU A 472 -20.23 -14.50 -0.51
N SER A 473 -21.08 -15.42 -0.04
CA SER A 473 -21.18 -15.79 1.38
C SER A 473 -21.43 -14.59 2.32
N LEU A 474 -22.25 -13.64 1.88
CA LEU A 474 -22.59 -12.47 2.71
C LEU A 474 -23.27 -12.92 4.02
N GLY A 475 -22.80 -12.40 5.15
CA GLY A 475 -23.25 -12.79 6.48
C GLY A 475 -22.55 -14.03 7.07
N HIS A 476 -21.75 -14.75 6.28
CA HIS A 476 -21.10 -15.98 6.69
C HIS A 476 -19.61 -15.97 6.37
N ARG A 477 -18.75 -15.99 7.40
CA ARG A 477 -17.31 -16.14 7.19
C ARG A 477 -16.99 -17.45 6.47
N VAL A 478 -15.98 -17.42 5.61
CA VAL A 478 -15.49 -18.57 4.85
C VAL A 478 -14.12 -19.02 5.34
N LEU A 479 -13.73 -20.24 4.96
CA LEU A 479 -12.34 -20.69 5.06
C LEU A 479 -11.62 -20.46 3.71
N PRO A 480 -10.30 -20.15 3.71
CA PRO A 480 -9.45 -19.90 4.89
C PRO A 480 -9.86 -18.63 5.66
N ALA A 481 -9.52 -18.56 6.95
CA ALA A 481 -9.87 -17.41 7.79
C ALA A 481 -9.24 -16.10 7.29
N SER A 482 -8.03 -16.18 6.75
CA SER A 482 -7.33 -15.10 6.05
C SER A 482 -6.83 -15.60 4.69
N LEU A 483 -7.15 -14.86 3.63
CA LEU A 483 -6.65 -15.12 2.29
C LEU A 483 -5.15 -14.86 2.20
N TYR A 484 -4.67 -13.77 2.81
CA TYR A 484 -3.23 -13.45 2.83
C TYR A 484 -2.42 -14.56 3.49
N THR A 485 -2.88 -15.03 4.65
CA THR A 485 -2.21 -16.08 5.42
C THR A 485 -2.09 -17.36 4.59
N ALA A 486 -3.21 -17.82 4.01
CA ALA A 486 -3.21 -19.02 3.18
C ALA A 486 -2.31 -18.89 1.94
N GLN A 487 -2.29 -17.72 1.29
CA GLN A 487 -1.39 -17.46 0.17
C GLN A 487 0.08 -17.45 0.60
N LEU A 488 0.40 -16.90 1.77
CA LEU A 488 1.76 -16.89 2.31
C LEU A 488 2.23 -18.30 2.67
N GLU A 489 1.40 -19.08 3.36
CA GLU A 489 1.65 -20.48 3.68
C GLU A 489 1.89 -21.31 2.42
N ALA A 490 1.07 -21.11 1.38
CA ALA A 490 1.25 -21.78 0.10
C ALA A 490 2.57 -21.39 -0.60
N ARG A 491 3.04 -20.14 -0.43
CA ARG A 491 4.26 -19.64 -1.08
C ARG A 491 5.54 -20.05 -0.35
N ILE A 492 5.60 -19.93 0.97
CA ILE A 492 6.85 -20.11 1.74
C ILE A 492 6.80 -21.27 2.74
N GLY A 493 5.69 -22.00 2.81
CA GLY A 493 5.47 -23.08 3.78
C GLY A 493 4.93 -22.56 5.11
N VAL A 494 4.15 -23.41 5.80
CA VAL A 494 3.43 -23.08 7.04
C VAL A 494 4.36 -22.57 8.14
N ASP A 495 5.47 -23.26 8.42
CA ASP A 495 6.37 -22.88 9.51
C ASP A 495 7.00 -21.49 9.31
N ARG A 496 7.44 -21.19 8.07
CA ARG A 496 8.03 -19.88 7.76
C ARG A 496 6.97 -18.79 7.77
N ALA A 497 5.78 -19.06 7.24
CA ALA A 497 4.66 -18.13 7.29
C ALA A 497 4.27 -17.82 8.74
N HIS A 498 4.21 -18.83 9.61
CA HIS A 498 3.93 -18.64 11.04
C HIS A 498 4.92 -17.70 11.71
N VAL A 499 6.23 -17.86 11.47
CA VAL A 499 7.28 -16.97 12.01
C VAL A 499 7.10 -15.52 11.53
N VAL A 500 6.74 -15.30 10.27
CA VAL A 500 6.49 -13.96 9.71
C VAL A 500 5.22 -13.34 10.30
N LEU A 501 4.17 -14.14 10.49
CA LEU A 501 2.85 -13.68 10.92
C LEU A 501 2.73 -13.48 12.44
N SER A 502 3.54 -14.20 13.25
CA SER A 502 3.49 -14.14 14.71
C SER A 502 4.08 -12.87 15.32
N GLN A 503 4.56 -11.94 14.48
CA GLN A 503 5.22 -10.71 14.91
C GLN A 503 4.29 -9.61 15.39
#